data_AF-A0A2T5HNR9-F1
#
_entry.id   AF-A0A2T5HNR9-F1
#
_cell.length_a   1.000
_cell.length_b   1.000
_cell.length_c   1.000
_cell.angle_alpha   90.00
_cell.angle_beta   90.00
_cell.angle_gamma   90.00
#
_symmetry.space_group_name_H-M   'P 1'
#
loop_
_entity.id
_entity.type
_entity.pdbx_description
1 polymer ?
#
loop_
_entity_poly.entity_id
_entity_poly.type
_entity_poly.pdbx_seq_one_letter_code
_entity_poly.pdbx_strand_id
1 'polypeptide(L)'
;MRFTPVLALLTSFVLPHSAWAAWFGKDGPALSVERNASQKRDWNTGMLREEVSYTLRMNGRTLSDEKLGKALGASDENARLTTVFDAVSAGPNDALVVYRTSGNYELANLHVENGHLGGQVLLRDLSQNWFTDARMPGWLSVQQEDRLHLVQISPLRIVDVGAGVLLDVRGDIALLVEDGYHGPTSFIRAISISQGKPVAELPLSKACYVLPRFEFTHPPVYAQIESSSLESLRFQDGPGWFDANVELLTNPTPQLRLKASQQLPRPALQRWYVGLREPDLGRQPRTPEAIGYAESPSFDDSGETIDPQPEACAANPNPRLNAGKDPYPMQTLMAEDLCLNDDQPGISAALRQQRCVLPATTQVITRGQQWQLEEVRFAYRPQKGGAPIEQRVYQIREGDKVHRAIAGQYGEDLRLLEVLPISGGQALIKARGEGAYELFRLYSDAAGKRRLEYLETVAYPATPFDASKPGWVYLRSAGYLMKEQPFGFQRVGKGLLDVRGNELLLQYQNDDTEDLVLISLPFRPEPQTDRVADDAPRYQLSAKCRLDDDPYWEFAVPPINATLAESAAWFSRHFDYTNGKPDSIVLRKDHQLRVKPGCSPDSK
;
A
#
# COMPACT_ATOMS: atom_id res chain seq x y z
N MET A 1 16.96 94.54 -24.52
CA MET A 1 16.84 93.41 -25.48
C MET A 1 17.58 92.22 -24.89
N ARG A 2 17.01 91.02 -25.10
CA ARG A 2 17.49 89.68 -24.72
C ARG A 2 16.88 89.11 -23.43
N PHE A 3 15.92 88.23 -23.67
CA PHE A 3 15.45 87.18 -22.77
C PHE A 3 16.44 86.01 -22.79
N THR A 4 16.66 85.42 -21.61
CA THR A 4 16.99 83.99 -21.46
C THR A 4 16.67 83.57 -20.03
N PRO A 5 15.77 82.59 -19.79
CA PRO A 5 15.58 82.00 -18.47
C PRO A 5 16.40 80.71 -18.30
N VAL A 6 16.65 80.42 -17.04
CA VAL A 6 17.57 79.44 -16.46
C VAL A 6 17.06 78.00 -16.59
N LEU A 7 18.01 77.10 -16.86
CA LEU A 7 17.90 75.64 -16.91
C LEU A 7 17.43 75.07 -15.55
N ALA A 8 16.35 74.29 -15.54
CA ALA A 8 15.94 73.50 -14.38
C ALA A 8 16.26 72.01 -14.63
N LEU A 9 17.11 71.43 -13.77
CA LEU A 9 17.33 69.99 -13.64
C LEU A 9 16.13 69.35 -12.93
N LEU A 10 15.46 68.40 -13.60
CA LEU A 10 14.41 67.56 -13.04
C LEU A 10 14.97 66.15 -12.83
N THR A 11 15.24 65.80 -11.58
CA THR A 11 15.52 64.44 -11.11
C THR A 11 14.20 63.68 -10.95
N SER A 12 14.02 62.63 -11.76
CA SER A 12 12.89 61.70 -11.69
C SER A 12 13.00 60.80 -10.46
N PHE A 13 12.10 60.98 -9.49
CA PHE A 13 11.83 59.98 -8.45
C PHE A 13 10.88 58.91 -9.00
N VAL A 14 11.33 57.66 -9.00
CA VAL A 14 10.50 56.47 -9.14
C VAL A 14 9.72 56.32 -7.83
N LEU A 15 8.42 56.54 -7.87
CA LEU A 15 7.51 56.27 -6.75
C LEU A 15 6.99 54.82 -6.85
N PRO A 16 6.90 54.08 -5.73
CA PRO A 16 6.33 52.73 -5.69
C PRO A 16 4.82 52.76 -5.98
N HIS A 17 4.33 51.80 -6.76
CA HIS A 17 2.93 51.67 -7.20
C HIS A 17 1.93 51.33 -6.06
N SER A 18 2.35 51.33 -4.79
CA SER A 18 1.47 51.03 -3.65
C SER A 18 0.65 52.22 -3.14
N ALA A 19 0.71 53.38 -3.80
CA ALA A 19 0.04 54.61 -3.36
C ALA A 19 -1.22 55.00 -4.17
N TRP A 20 -1.76 54.11 -5.02
CA TRP A 20 -2.99 54.38 -5.80
C TRP A 20 -4.24 53.64 -5.28
N ALA A 21 -4.14 52.86 -4.20
CA ALA A 21 -5.26 52.11 -3.63
C ALA A 21 -6.14 52.94 -2.66
N ALA A 22 -5.70 54.13 -2.24
CA ALA A 22 -6.39 54.96 -1.24
C ALA A 22 -7.33 56.02 -1.82
N TRP A 23 -7.50 56.09 -3.15
CA TRP A 23 -8.34 57.09 -3.82
C TRP A 23 -9.62 56.53 -4.49
N PHE A 24 -9.92 55.24 -4.31
CA PHE A 24 -11.23 54.67 -4.67
C PHE A 24 -12.09 54.51 -3.42
N GLY A 25 -12.68 55.62 -2.95
CA GLY A 25 -13.83 55.56 -2.05
C GLY A 25 -15.05 55.09 -2.84
N LYS A 26 -15.86 54.14 -2.32
CA LYS A 26 -17.19 53.69 -2.81
C LYS A 26 -17.41 53.37 -4.30
N ASP A 27 -16.44 53.58 -5.18
CA ASP A 27 -16.55 53.56 -6.66
C ASP A 27 -15.59 52.52 -7.29
N GLY A 28 -15.13 51.54 -6.52
CA GLY A 28 -14.40 50.39 -7.06
C GLY A 28 -15.30 49.52 -7.94
N PRO A 29 -14.73 48.67 -8.82
CA PRO A 29 -15.52 47.71 -9.60
C PRO A 29 -16.40 46.86 -8.68
N ALA A 30 -17.54 46.40 -9.20
CA ALA A 30 -18.54 45.68 -8.42
C ALA A 30 -17.93 44.46 -7.75
N LEU A 31 -17.05 43.74 -8.47
CA LEU A 31 -16.19 42.70 -7.92
C LEU A 31 -14.77 42.85 -8.48
N SER A 32 -13.76 42.64 -7.63
CA SER A 32 -12.34 42.63 -8.03
C SER A 32 -11.54 41.59 -7.26
N VAL A 33 -10.48 41.11 -7.89
CA VAL A 33 -9.52 40.16 -7.34
C VAL A 33 -8.15 40.81 -7.33
N GLU A 34 -7.51 40.83 -6.16
CA GLU A 34 -6.16 41.35 -5.95
C GLU A 34 -5.23 40.18 -5.59
N ARG A 35 -4.21 39.92 -6.41
CA ARG A 35 -3.19 38.89 -6.17
C ARG A 35 -2.01 39.51 -5.41
N ASN A 36 -1.77 39.03 -4.20
CA ASN A 36 -0.65 39.46 -3.35
C ASN A 36 0.40 38.35 -3.29
N ALA A 37 1.59 38.63 -3.84
CA ALA A 37 2.74 37.75 -3.75
C ALA A 37 3.74 38.27 -2.72
N SER A 38 4.20 37.39 -1.84
CA SER A 38 5.26 37.66 -0.88
C SER A 38 6.32 36.57 -0.97
N GLN A 39 7.54 36.83 -0.51
CA GLN A 39 8.59 35.82 -0.45
C GLN A 39 8.85 35.45 1.01
N LYS A 40 8.87 34.14 1.30
CA LYS A 40 9.16 33.60 2.63
C LYS A 40 10.28 32.57 2.52
N ARG A 41 11.21 32.60 3.47
CA ARG A 41 12.22 31.54 3.59
C ARG A 41 11.59 30.32 4.26
N ASP A 42 11.59 29.20 3.55
CA ASP A 42 11.12 27.90 4.03
C ASP A 42 12.08 27.36 5.08
N TRP A 43 11.56 26.97 6.24
CA TRP A 43 12.37 26.55 7.39
C TRP A 43 12.93 25.13 7.26
N ASN A 44 12.28 24.25 6.48
CA ASN A 44 12.72 22.87 6.28
C ASN A 44 13.83 22.78 5.23
N THR A 45 13.75 23.62 4.19
CA THR A 45 14.65 23.57 3.02
C THR A 45 15.64 24.73 2.98
N GLY A 46 15.41 25.80 3.75
CA GLY A 46 16.21 27.04 3.72
C GLY A 46 16.02 27.89 2.45
N MET A 47 15.18 27.45 1.51
CA MET A 47 14.94 28.12 0.22
C MET A 47 13.95 29.28 0.34
N LEU A 48 14.11 30.31 -0.50
CA LEU A 48 13.08 31.34 -0.69
C LEU A 48 11.92 30.75 -1.50
N ARG A 49 10.71 30.83 -0.96
CA ARG A 49 9.45 30.43 -1.60
C ARG A 49 8.56 31.65 -1.80
N GLU A 50 7.85 31.71 -2.92
CA GLU A 50 6.79 32.68 -3.15
C GLU A 50 5.50 32.17 -2.48
N GLU A 51 4.91 32.97 -1.61
CA GLU A 51 3.60 32.76 -1.02
C GLU A 51 2.61 33.72 -1.69
N VAL A 52 1.58 33.16 -2.31
CA VAL A 52 0.56 33.91 -3.06
C VAL A 52 -0.75 33.84 -2.29
N SER A 53 -1.40 34.98 -2.12
CA SER A 53 -2.73 35.11 -1.52
C SER A 53 -3.62 35.98 -2.39
N TYR A 54 -4.93 35.75 -2.29
CA TYR A 54 -5.92 36.44 -3.10
C TYR A 54 -6.89 37.20 -2.20
N THR A 55 -7.03 38.50 -2.47
CA THR A 55 -7.99 39.37 -1.77
C THR A 55 -9.13 39.71 -2.72
N LEU A 56 -10.34 39.26 -2.40
CA LEU A 56 -11.54 39.63 -3.14
C LEU A 56 -12.17 40.87 -2.53
N ARG A 57 -12.58 41.82 -3.38
CA ARG A 57 -13.21 43.07 -2.97
C ARG A 57 -14.52 43.30 -3.73
N MET A 58 -15.55 43.72 -3.01
CA MET A 58 -16.83 44.16 -3.56
C MET A 58 -17.01 45.65 -3.29
N ASN A 59 -17.18 46.45 -4.36
CA ASN A 59 -17.25 47.93 -4.28
C ASN A 59 -16.09 48.53 -3.46
N GLY A 60 -14.87 48.03 -3.70
CA GLY A 60 -13.63 48.44 -3.02
C GLY A 60 -13.40 47.86 -1.61
N ARG A 61 -14.39 47.18 -1.01
CA ARG A 61 -14.28 46.60 0.34
C ARG A 61 -13.92 45.12 0.29
N THR A 62 -12.94 44.70 1.07
CA THR A 62 -12.54 43.29 1.20
C THR A 62 -13.72 42.43 1.69
N LEU A 63 -13.95 41.31 1.00
CA LEU A 63 -14.91 40.29 1.39
C LEU A 63 -14.32 39.44 2.52
N SER A 64 -15.12 39.18 3.55
CA SER A 64 -14.75 38.24 4.61
C SER A 64 -15.06 36.80 4.17
N ASP A 65 -14.31 35.84 4.71
CA ASP A 65 -14.51 34.41 4.45
C ASP A 65 -15.96 33.98 4.69
N GLU A 66 -16.60 34.45 5.77
CA GLU A 66 -18.01 34.17 6.05
C GLU A 66 -18.96 34.64 4.93
N LYS A 67 -18.69 35.80 4.31
CA LYS A 67 -19.52 36.31 3.20
C LYS A 67 -19.30 35.51 1.94
N LEU A 68 -18.06 35.10 1.66
CA LEU A 68 -17.73 34.21 0.54
C LEU A 68 -18.40 32.85 0.72
N GLY A 69 -18.26 32.24 1.89
CA GLY A 69 -18.89 30.96 2.22
C GLY A 69 -20.41 30.99 2.08
N LYS A 70 -21.06 32.04 2.59
CA LYS A 70 -22.52 32.22 2.43
C LYS A 70 -22.93 32.40 0.98
N ALA A 71 -22.18 33.18 0.19
CA ALA A 71 -22.45 33.34 -1.24
C ALA A 71 -22.32 32.02 -2.01
N LEU A 72 -21.44 31.12 -1.56
CA LEU A 72 -21.20 29.79 -2.12
C LEU A 72 -22.12 28.70 -1.54
N GLY A 73 -23.07 29.07 -0.67
CA GLY A 73 -24.07 28.15 -0.10
C GLY A 73 -23.58 27.29 1.06
N ALA A 74 -22.48 27.65 1.73
CA ALA A 74 -22.03 26.97 2.94
C ALA A 74 -22.98 27.19 4.13
N SER A 75 -23.07 26.20 5.03
CA SER A 75 -23.73 26.37 6.33
C SER A 75 -23.04 27.43 7.18
N ASP A 76 -23.72 28.00 8.19
CA ASP A 76 -23.14 29.05 9.04
C ASP A 76 -21.84 28.61 9.73
N GLU A 77 -21.76 27.34 10.14
CA GLU A 77 -20.55 26.74 10.73
C GLU A 77 -19.39 26.71 9.74
N ASN A 78 -19.67 26.25 8.52
CA ASN A 78 -18.65 26.06 7.48
C ASN A 78 -18.28 27.35 6.75
N ALA A 79 -19.17 28.35 6.71
CA ALA A 79 -18.96 29.59 5.97
C ALA A 79 -17.68 30.31 6.41
N ARG A 80 -17.35 30.26 7.70
CA ARG A 80 -16.13 30.87 8.27
C ARG A 80 -14.85 30.10 7.96
N LEU A 81 -14.94 28.88 7.46
CA LEU A 81 -13.81 28.03 7.08
C LEU A 81 -13.48 28.13 5.58
N THR A 82 -14.25 28.92 4.83
CA THR A 82 -14.07 29.11 3.39
C THR A 82 -12.72 29.77 3.11
N THR A 83 -11.82 29.03 2.47
CA THR A 83 -10.51 29.51 2.06
C THR A 83 -10.44 29.57 0.54
N VAL A 84 -10.05 30.72 -0.01
CA VAL A 84 -9.75 30.89 -1.43
C VAL A 84 -8.27 30.61 -1.66
N PHE A 85 -7.96 29.72 -2.60
CA PHE A 85 -6.60 29.34 -2.94
C PHE A 85 -6.11 29.98 -4.23
N ASP A 86 -7.01 30.23 -5.18
CA ASP A 86 -6.72 30.96 -6.41
C ASP A 86 -7.96 31.70 -6.90
N ALA A 87 -7.77 32.83 -7.57
CA ALA A 87 -8.84 33.65 -8.07
C ALA A 87 -8.43 34.49 -9.28
N VAL A 88 -9.36 34.70 -10.21
CA VAL A 88 -9.20 35.60 -11.36
C VAL A 88 -10.47 36.43 -11.55
N SER A 89 -10.31 37.68 -12.01
CA SER A 89 -11.46 38.49 -12.44
C SER A 89 -12.00 37.96 -13.77
N ALA A 90 -13.31 37.71 -13.84
CA ALA A 90 -14.03 37.25 -15.02
C ALA A 90 -14.88 38.33 -15.70
N GLY A 91 -14.80 39.56 -15.19
CA GLY A 91 -15.54 40.72 -15.65
C GLY A 91 -15.62 41.79 -14.56
N PRO A 92 -16.32 42.90 -14.81
CA PRO A 92 -16.51 43.95 -13.80
C PRO A 92 -17.36 43.49 -12.59
N ASN A 93 -18.16 42.45 -12.78
CA ASN A 93 -19.08 41.91 -11.78
C ASN A 93 -18.76 40.46 -11.39
N ASP A 94 -17.82 39.80 -12.08
CA ASP A 94 -17.63 38.36 -12.02
C ASP A 94 -16.19 38.01 -11.62
N ALA A 95 -16.02 36.93 -10.87
CA ALA A 95 -14.74 36.36 -10.51
C ALA A 95 -14.82 34.84 -10.46
N LEU A 96 -13.80 34.16 -10.98
CA LEU A 96 -13.63 32.73 -10.77
C LEU A 96 -12.76 32.50 -9.55
N VAL A 97 -13.16 31.55 -8.71
CA VAL A 97 -12.43 31.20 -7.49
C VAL A 97 -12.26 29.69 -7.39
N VAL A 98 -11.04 29.26 -7.06
CA VAL A 98 -10.78 27.93 -6.52
C VAL A 98 -10.75 28.05 -5.00
N TYR A 99 -11.66 27.33 -4.35
CA TYR A 99 -11.88 27.47 -2.92
C TYR A 99 -12.08 26.12 -2.24
N ARG A 100 -12.08 26.12 -0.92
CA ARG A 100 -12.47 24.99 -0.08
C ARG A 100 -13.24 25.51 1.12
N THR A 101 -14.33 24.83 1.46
CA THR A 101 -15.03 25.07 2.73
C THR A 101 -14.82 23.90 3.69
N SER A 102 -14.95 22.67 3.18
CA SER A 102 -14.63 21.41 3.84
C SER A 102 -14.43 20.34 2.77
N GLY A 103 -13.56 19.34 2.94
CA GLY A 103 -13.41 18.27 1.93
C GLY A 103 -12.46 18.63 0.79
N ASN A 104 -12.85 18.47 -0.48
CA ASN A 104 -11.99 18.73 -1.64
C ASN A 104 -12.07 20.18 -2.13
N TYR A 105 -11.24 20.54 -3.12
CA TYR A 105 -11.26 21.87 -3.74
C TYR A 105 -12.39 21.99 -4.77
N GLU A 106 -12.94 23.19 -4.92
CA GLU A 106 -14.06 23.46 -5.83
C GLU A 106 -13.78 24.71 -6.67
N LEU A 107 -14.29 24.74 -7.91
CA LEU A 107 -14.30 25.92 -8.77
C LEU A 107 -15.68 26.55 -8.72
N ALA A 108 -15.77 27.84 -8.46
CA ALA A 108 -17.01 28.60 -8.52
C ALA A 108 -16.86 29.91 -9.30
N ASN A 109 -18.00 30.36 -9.85
CA ASN A 109 -18.18 31.75 -10.29
C ASN A 109 -18.85 32.54 -9.16
N LEU A 110 -18.24 33.65 -8.78
CA LEU A 110 -18.83 34.68 -7.94
C LEU A 110 -19.30 35.83 -8.84
N HIS A 111 -20.53 36.27 -8.65
CA HIS A 111 -21.10 37.37 -9.42
C HIS A 111 -21.75 38.40 -8.50
N VAL A 112 -21.75 39.66 -8.91
CA VAL A 112 -22.46 40.75 -8.24
C VAL A 112 -23.63 41.21 -9.09
N GLU A 113 -24.84 40.98 -8.58
CA GLU A 113 -26.08 41.44 -9.22
C GLU A 113 -26.87 42.31 -8.25
N ASN A 114 -27.28 43.51 -8.70
CA ASN A 114 -28.02 44.48 -7.87
C ASN A 114 -27.36 44.75 -6.50
N GLY A 115 -26.02 44.76 -6.45
CA GLY A 115 -25.24 44.98 -5.23
C GLY A 115 -25.17 43.79 -4.27
N HIS A 116 -25.68 42.62 -4.65
CA HIS A 116 -25.63 41.39 -3.88
C HIS A 116 -24.61 40.42 -4.48
N LEU A 117 -23.81 39.80 -3.61
CA LEU A 117 -22.85 38.77 -4.01
C LEU A 117 -23.58 37.41 -4.06
N GLY A 118 -23.59 36.80 -5.23
CA GLY A 118 -24.03 35.42 -5.46
C GLY A 118 -22.85 34.53 -5.88
N GLY A 119 -23.00 33.23 -5.70
CA GLY A 119 -22.01 32.24 -6.09
C GLY A 119 -22.66 31.02 -6.75
N GLN A 120 -21.98 30.46 -7.74
CA GLN A 120 -22.36 29.21 -8.39
C GLN A 120 -21.14 28.29 -8.44
N VAL A 121 -21.23 27.12 -7.80
CA VAL A 121 -20.23 26.06 -7.95
C VAL A 121 -20.33 25.48 -9.36
N LEU A 122 -19.21 25.50 -10.07
CA LEU A 122 -19.09 25.05 -11.46
C LEU A 122 -18.53 23.63 -11.53
N LEU A 123 -17.49 23.34 -10.74
CA LEU A 123 -16.86 22.02 -10.62
C LEU A 123 -16.56 21.73 -9.15
N ARG A 124 -16.66 20.45 -8.78
CA ARG A 124 -16.32 19.94 -7.44
C ARG A 124 -15.15 18.97 -7.55
N ASP A 125 -14.58 18.62 -6.40
CA ASP A 125 -13.56 17.56 -6.30
C ASP A 125 -12.33 17.79 -7.19
N LEU A 126 -11.89 19.05 -7.29
CA LEU A 126 -10.67 19.37 -8.01
C LEU A 126 -9.46 18.76 -7.29
N SER A 127 -8.54 18.21 -8.09
CA SER A 127 -7.30 17.61 -7.58
C SER A 127 -6.22 18.65 -7.26
N GLN A 128 -6.43 19.89 -7.70
CA GLN A 128 -5.50 21.01 -7.50
C GLN A 128 -6.27 22.22 -6.98
N ASN A 129 -5.57 23.07 -6.23
CA ASN A 129 -6.14 24.27 -5.62
C ASN A 129 -5.73 25.57 -6.32
N TRP A 130 -5.27 25.51 -7.57
CA TRP A 130 -4.90 26.68 -8.36
C TRP A 130 -5.31 26.51 -9.82
N PHE A 131 -5.37 27.63 -10.53
CA PHE A 131 -5.52 27.67 -11.98
C PHE A 131 -4.18 27.42 -12.66
N THR A 132 -4.21 26.66 -13.75
CA THR A 132 -3.06 26.45 -14.61
C THR A 132 -3.24 27.18 -15.93
N ASP A 133 -2.12 27.44 -16.62
CA ASP A 133 -2.13 28.08 -17.93
C ASP A 133 -2.75 27.14 -18.98
N ALA A 134 -3.80 27.59 -19.66
CA ALA A 134 -4.46 26.86 -20.75
C ALA A 134 -3.82 27.09 -22.13
N ARG A 135 -2.70 27.82 -22.21
CA ARG A 135 -1.97 28.20 -23.44
C ARG A 135 -2.79 29.00 -24.44
N MET A 136 -3.90 29.58 -23.99
CA MET A 136 -4.76 30.42 -24.79
C MET A 136 -5.07 31.69 -24.00
N PRO A 137 -4.94 32.88 -24.62
CA PRO A 137 -5.31 34.13 -23.97
C PRO A 137 -6.77 34.10 -23.50
N GLY A 138 -7.01 34.46 -22.23
CA GLY A 138 -8.35 34.50 -21.64
C GLY A 138 -8.91 33.13 -21.24
N TRP A 139 -8.08 32.08 -21.22
CA TRP A 139 -8.43 30.75 -20.74
C TRP A 139 -7.51 30.31 -19.60
N LEU A 140 -8.05 29.47 -18.73
CA LEU A 140 -7.36 28.80 -17.64
C LEU A 140 -7.64 27.30 -17.72
N SER A 141 -6.86 26.49 -17.03
CA SER A 141 -7.17 25.07 -16.86
C SER A 141 -7.24 24.67 -15.40
N VAL A 142 -8.06 23.66 -15.13
CA VAL A 142 -8.21 23.04 -13.81
C VAL A 142 -8.28 21.53 -13.95
N GLN A 143 -7.74 20.81 -12.97
CA GLN A 143 -7.71 19.35 -12.94
C GLN A 143 -8.76 18.83 -11.95
N GLN A 144 -9.63 17.94 -12.42
CA GLN A 144 -10.62 17.21 -11.62
C GLN A 144 -10.36 15.71 -11.78
N GLU A 145 -9.83 15.08 -10.73
CA GLU A 145 -9.33 13.70 -10.78
C GLU A 145 -8.33 13.50 -11.95
N ASP A 146 -8.63 12.59 -12.88
CA ASP A 146 -7.84 12.35 -14.07
C ASP A 146 -8.21 13.27 -15.25
N ARG A 147 -9.26 14.10 -15.13
CA ARG A 147 -9.79 14.96 -16.20
C ARG A 147 -9.30 16.39 -16.14
N LEU A 148 -8.99 16.93 -17.31
CA LEU A 148 -8.64 18.33 -17.49
C LEU A 148 -9.83 19.12 -18.03
N HIS A 149 -10.08 20.29 -17.43
CA HIS A 149 -11.07 21.24 -17.90
C HIS A 149 -10.39 22.54 -18.34
N LEU A 150 -10.75 23.03 -19.53
CA LEU A 150 -10.39 24.37 -20.00
C LEU A 150 -11.53 25.33 -19.68
N VAL A 151 -11.20 26.44 -19.04
CA VAL A 151 -12.13 27.45 -18.52
C VAL A 151 -11.87 28.77 -19.23
N GLN A 152 -12.78 29.16 -20.11
CA GLN A 152 -12.79 30.50 -20.69
C GLN A 152 -13.27 31.50 -19.63
N ILE A 153 -12.50 32.55 -19.40
CA ILE A 153 -12.78 33.55 -18.37
C ILE A 153 -13.99 34.41 -18.75
N SER A 154 -14.03 34.90 -20.00
CA SER A 154 -15.11 35.76 -20.48
C SER A 154 -15.36 35.60 -22.00
N PRO A 155 -16.59 35.26 -22.45
CA PRO A 155 -17.70 34.78 -21.62
C PRO A 155 -17.34 33.48 -20.89
N LEU A 156 -17.91 33.25 -19.71
CA LEU A 156 -17.64 32.05 -18.92
C LEU A 156 -18.08 30.80 -19.67
N ARG A 157 -17.12 29.91 -19.95
CA ARG A 157 -17.36 28.61 -20.58
C ARG A 157 -16.39 27.58 -20.02
N ILE A 158 -16.89 26.40 -19.67
CA ILE A 158 -16.06 25.26 -19.27
C ILE A 158 -16.16 24.18 -20.34
N VAL A 159 -15.01 23.67 -20.77
CA VAL A 159 -14.90 22.55 -21.69
C VAL A 159 -14.11 21.45 -21.00
N ASP A 160 -14.75 20.32 -20.80
CA ASP A 160 -14.08 19.08 -20.40
C ASP A 160 -13.33 18.53 -21.62
N VAL A 161 -12.00 18.48 -21.53
CA VAL A 161 -11.15 17.98 -22.61
C VAL A 161 -10.69 16.54 -22.36
N GLY A 162 -11.17 15.89 -21.29
CA GLY A 162 -10.89 14.49 -20.98
C GLY A 162 -9.59 14.29 -20.20
N ALA A 163 -9.10 13.05 -20.20
CA ALA A 163 -7.98 12.64 -19.35
C ALA A 163 -6.62 13.10 -19.89
N GLY A 164 -5.70 13.41 -18.96
CA GLY A 164 -4.30 13.68 -19.27
C GLY A 164 -3.86 15.14 -19.06
N VAL A 165 -2.65 15.44 -19.52
CA VAL A 165 -1.96 16.73 -19.33
C VAL A 165 -1.91 17.52 -20.63
N LEU A 166 -2.10 18.84 -20.56
CA LEU A 166 -2.06 19.74 -21.71
C LEU A 166 -0.64 19.99 -22.22
N LEU A 167 -0.35 19.51 -23.43
CA LEU A 167 0.91 19.79 -24.11
C LEU A 167 0.92 21.12 -24.85
N ASP A 168 -0.15 21.38 -25.60
CA ASP A 168 -0.22 22.48 -26.57
C ASP A 168 -1.67 22.75 -26.98
N VAL A 169 -1.93 23.93 -27.53
CA VAL A 169 -3.22 24.29 -28.13
C VAL A 169 -2.99 24.91 -29.52
N ARG A 170 -3.65 24.35 -30.53
CA ARG A 170 -3.53 24.76 -31.94
C ARG A 170 -4.89 25.15 -32.50
N GLY A 171 -5.21 26.43 -32.46
CA GLY A 171 -6.54 26.91 -32.84
C GLY A 171 -7.61 26.29 -31.96
N ASP A 172 -8.52 25.50 -32.53
CA ASP A 172 -9.59 24.79 -31.80
C ASP A 172 -9.17 23.44 -31.21
N ILE A 173 -7.91 23.03 -31.34
CA ILE A 173 -7.46 21.69 -30.93
C ILE A 173 -6.57 21.77 -29.69
N ALA A 174 -7.02 21.17 -28.59
CA ALA A 174 -6.17 20.89 -27.42
C ALA A 174 -5.44 19.56 -27.60
N LEU A 175 -4.14 19.54 -27.36
CA LEU A 175 -3.29 18.36 -27.44
C LEU A 175 -2.98 17.85 -26.04
N LEU A 176 -3.43 16.65 -25.71
CA LEU A 176 -3.28 16.03 -24.40
C LEU A 176 -2.39 14.79 -24.44
N VAL A 177 -1.71 14.53 -23.33
CA VAL A 177 -1.03 13.25 -23.08
C VAL A 177 -1.58 12.59 -21.83
N GLU A 178 -1.97 11.34 -21.98
CA GLU A 178 -2.43 10.49 -20.90
C GLU A 178 -1.46 9.33 -20.76
N ASP A 179 -0.75 9.26 -19.64
CA ASP A 179 0.16 8.14 -19.40
C ASP A 179 -0.60 6.84 -19.10
N GLY A 180 -1.85 6.86 -18.61
CA GLY A 180 -2.62 5.62 -18.37
C GLY A 180 -2.06 4.78 -17.23
N TYR A 181 -2.05 5.31 -16.00
CA TYR A 181 -1.35 4.79 -14.82
C TYR A 181 -1.53 3.28 -14.53
N HIS A 182 -2.67 2.68 -14.90
CA HIS A 182 -2.96 1.25 -14.72
C HIS A 182 -3.08 0.44 -16.04
N GLY A 183 -2.97 1.08 -17.19
CA GLY A 183 -3.17 0.46 -18.50
C GLY A 183 -1.87 0.11 -19.23
N PRO A 184 -1.89 -0.84 -20.18
CA PRO A 184 -0.73 -1.20 -21.00
C PRO A 184 -0.39 -0.16 -22.08
N THR A 185 -1.21 0.88 -22.23
CA THR A 185 -1.16 1.84 -23.33
C THR A 185 -1.28 3.25 -22.79
N SER A 186 -0.41 4.13 -23.25
CA SER A 186 -0.52 5.59 -23.08
C SER A 186 -1.14 6.20 -24.34
N PHE A 187 -1.73 7.39 -24.25
CA PHE A 187 -2.41 8.05 -25.36
C PHE A 187 -1.92 9.47 -25.55
N ILE A 188 -1.75 9.86 -26.82
CA ILE A 188 -1.71 11.26 -27.23
C ILE A 188 -3.04 11.56 -27.92
N ARG A 189 -3.75 12.58 -27.46
CA ARG A 189 -5.11 12.90 -27.92
C ARG A 189 -5.17 14.31 -28.47
N ALA A 190 -5.94 14.50 -29.52
CA ALA A 190 -6.33 15.79 -30.06
C ALA A 190 -7.82 15.97 -29.80
N ILE A 191 -8.19 17.02 -29.09
CA ILE A 191 -9.55 17.28 -28.62
C ILE A 191 -10.03 18.59 -29.23
N SER A 192 -11.19 18.60 -29.89
CA SER A 192 -11.81 19.85 -30.32
C SER A 192 -12.38 20.57 -29.10
N ILE A 193 -11.93 21.81 -28.87
CA ILE A 193 -12.36 22.66 -27.76
C ILE A 193 -13.79 23.12 -27.99
N SER A 194 -14.15 23.48 -29.23
CA SER A 194 -15.51 23.88 -29.58
C SER A 194 -16.53 22.75 -29.36
N GLN A 195 -16.14 21.49 -29.60
CA GLN A 195 -17.01 20.32 -29.48
C GLN A 195 -16.89 19.57 -28.15
N GLY A 196 -15.80 19.75 -27.41
CA GLY A 196 -15.48 18.99 -26.19
C GLY A 196 -15.29 17.49 -26.45
N LYS A 197 -14.74 17.11 -27.61
CA LYS A 197 -14.65 15.70 -28.04
C LYS A 197 -13.31 15.36 -28.69
N PRO A 198 -12.82 14.12 -28.53
CA PRO A 198 -11.64 13.64 -29.26
C PRO A 198 -11.90 13.66 -30.77
N VAL A 199 -10.96 14.23 -31.51
CA VAL A 199 -10.96 14.25 -32.98
C VAL A 199 -9.86 13.37 -33.57
N ALA A 200 -8.81 13.06 -32.79
CA ALA A 200 -7.80 12.08 -33.14
C ALA A 200 -7.12 11.53 -31.88
N GLU A 201 -6.65 10.29 -31.93
CA GLU A 201 -5.90 9.64 -30.86
C GLU A 201 -4.74 8.83 -31.44
N LEU A 202 -3.64 8.79 -30.71
CA LEU A 202 -2.46 7.99 -31.01
C LEU A 202 -2.15 7.11 -29.80
N PRO A 203 -2.44 5.80 -29.85
CA PRO A 203 -2.05 4.86 -28.81
C PRO A 203 -0.55 4.56 -28.89
N LEU A 204 0.11 4.55 -27.74
CA LEU A 204 1.51 4.20 -27.57
C LEU A 204 1.61 3.06 -26.54
N SER A 205 2.06 1.88 -26.99
CA SER A 205 2.30 0.75 -26.07
C SER A 205 3.40 1.12 -25.07
N LYS A 206 3.10 0.98 -23.76
CA LYS A 206 4.07 1.21 -22.69
C LYS A 206 5.23 0.22 -22.71
N ALA A 207 5.08 -0.92 -23.37
CA ALA A 207 6.17 -1.85 -23.57
C ALA A 207 7.21 -1.32 -24.57
N CYS A 208 6.85 -0.33 -25.40
CA CYS A 208 7.68 0.17 -26.48
C CYS A 208 8.00 1.66 -26.46
N TYR A 209 7.21 2.46 -25.77
CA TYR A 209 7.42 3.90 -25.68
C TYR A 209 7.30 4.35 -24.23
N VAL A 210 8.23 5.20 -23.81
CA VAL A 210 8.15 5.92 -22.53
C VAL A 210 7.84 7.37 -22.81
N LEU A 211 6.84 7.89 -22.12
CA LEU A 211 6.54 9.31 -22.08
C LEU A 211 7.30 9.96 -20.91
N PRO A 212 7.79 11.19 -21.06
CA PRO A 212 8.42 11.89 -19.95
C PRO A 212 7.39 12.18 -18.86
N ARG A 213 7.85 12.33 -17.62
CA ARG A 213 7.02 12.90 -16.56
C ARG A 213 6.73 14.36 -16.89
N PHE A 214 5.46 14.67 -17.13
CA PHE A 214 5.02 16.02 -17.47
C PHE A 214 4.92 16.90 -16.23
N GLU A 215 5.45 18.12 -16.33
CA GLU A 215 5.14 19.19 -15.40
C GLU A 215 3.71 19.67 -15.64
N PHE A 216 2.87 19.52 -14.62
CA PHE A 216 1.44 19.80 -14.71
C PHE A 216 1.10 21.29 -14.79
N THR A 217 2.01 22.19 -14.43
CA THR A 217 1.65 23.57 -14.04
C THR A 217 2.77 24.56 -14.28
N HIS A 218 2.42 25.78 -14.70
CA HIS A 218 3.24 26.98 -14.50
C HIS A 218 2.45 27.92 -13.56
N PRO A 219 3.05 28.52 -12.52
CA PRO A 219 4.48 28.52 -12.16
C PRO A 219 4.90 27.33 -11.27
N PRO A 220 6.22 27.04 -11.16
CA PRO A 220 6.76 25.84 -10.54
C PRO A 220 6.67 25.89 -9.01
N VAL A 221 5.50 25.62 -8.44
CA VAL A 221 5.36 25.60 -6.97
C VAL A 221 5.86 24.27 -6.37
N TYR A 222 5.85 23.18 -7.15
CA TYR A 222 6.16 21.83 -6.63
C TYR A 222 7.08 20.96 -7.48
N ALA A 223 7.32 21.29 -8.75
CA ALA A 223 8.17 20.48 -9.63
C ALA A 223 9.61 21.00 -9.64
N GLN A 224 10.55 20.24 -9.06
CA GLN A 224 11.99 20.49 -9.16
C GLN A 224 12.54 20.11 -10.57
N ILE A 225 11.81 20.44 -11.64
CA ILE A 225 12.23 20.16 -13.01
C ILE A 225 12.97 21.39 -13.53
N GLU A 226 14.29 21.42 -13.34
CA GLU A 226 15.12 22.54 -13.82
C GLU A 226 15.14 22.65 -15.35
N SER A 227 15.16 21.48 -16.03
CA SER A 227 15.19 21.38 -17.49
C SER A 227 14.42 20.16 -18.00
N SER A 228 13.90 20.27 -19.21
CA SER A 228 13.33 19.14 -19.94
C SER A 228 14.41 18.14 -20.37
N SER A 229 14.07 16.87 -20.35
CA SER A 229 14.91 15.71 -20.68
C SER A 229 14.03 14.61 -21.31
N LEU A 230 14.60 13.43 -21.55
CA LEU A 230 13.80 12.25 -21.94
C LEU A 230 12.93 11.71 -20.79
N GLU A 231 13.26 12.04 -19.54
CA GLU A 231 12.56 11.57 -18.34
C GLU A 231 11.54 12.57 -17.80
N SER A 232 11.72 13.85 -18.10
CA SER A 232 10.94 14.96 -17.56
C SER A 232 10.65 15.99 -18.65
N LEU A 233 9.45 16.54 -18.68
CA LEU A 233 9.09 17.60 -19.62
C LEU A 233 8.50 18.79 -18.86
N ARG A 234 9.15 19.95 -18.95
CA ARG A 234 8.62 21.20 -18.42
C ARG A 234 7.40 21.63 -19.20
N PHE A 235 6.50 22.33 -18.54
CA PHE A 235 5.27 22.79 -19.17
C PHE A 235 5.60 23.60 -20.43
N GLN A 236 6.41 24.66 -20.34
CA GLN A 236 6.74 25.51 -21.50
C GLN A 236 7.32 24.78 -22.73
N ASP A 237 7.96 23.62 -22.56
CA ASP A 237 8.62 22.88 -23.64
C ASP A 237 7.68 21.88 -24.34
N GLY A 238 6.44 21.73 -23.83
CA GLY A 238 5.39 20.85 -24.37
C GLY A 238 5.15 20.95 -25.88
N PRO A 239 4.94 22.16 -26.46
CA PRO A 239 4.71 22.32 -27.89
C PRO A 239 5.89 21.86 -28.74
N GLY A 240 7.12 22.21 -28.34
CA GLY A 240 8.34 21.80 -29.03
C GLY A 240 8.57 20.28 -28.95
N TRP A 241 8.27 19.68 -27.80
CA TRP A 241 8.31 18.22 -27.65
C TRP A 241 7.28 17.53 -28.54
N PHE A 242 6.05 18.06 -28.64
CA PHE A 242 5.03 17.52 -29.54
C PHE A 242 5.52 17.57 -30.98
N ASP A 243 6.02 18.72 -31.43
CA ASP A 243 6.53 18.87 -32.80
C ASP A 243 7.75 18.00 -33.09
N ALA A 244 8.57 17.66 -32.11
CA ALA A 244 9.70 16.75 -32.32
C ALA A 244 9.25 15.30 -32.53
N ASN A 245 8.13 14.87 -31.93
CA ASN A 245 7.76 13.46 -31.82
C ASN A 245 6.51 13.08 -32.62
N VAL A 246 5.57 13.99 -32.79
CA VAL A 246 4.22 13.73 -33.27
C VAL A 246 3.86 14.71 -34.38
N GLU A 247 3.06 14.25 -35.32
CA GLU A 247 2.46 15.07 -36.36
C GLU A 247 0.93 15.06 -36.21
N LEU A 248 0.34 16.25 -36.23
CA LEU A 248 -1.10 16.45 -36.35
C LEU A 248 -1.43 16.80 -37.81
N LEU A 249 -2.04 15.86 -38.52
CA LEU A 249 -2.57 16.08 -39.86
C LEU A 249 -4.00 16.58 -39.73
N THR A 250 -4.31 17.79 -40.18
CA THR A 250 -5.62 18.41 -39.96
C THR A 250 -6.62 18.24 -41.11
N ASN A 251 -6.17 17.77 -42.29
CA ASN A 251 -7.01 17.63 -43.49
C ASN A 251 -6.93 16.20 -44.08
N PRO A 252 -8.05 15.61 -44.54
CA PRO A 252 -9.45 16.06 -44.42
C PRO A 252 -10.11 15.73 -43.06
N THR A 253 -9.49 14.84 -42.28
CA THR A 253 -9.91 14.49 -40.90
C THR A 253 -8.67 14.56 -40.01
N PRO A 254 -8.74 15.18 -38.81
CA PRO A 254 -7.65 15.18 -37.87
C PRO A 254 -7.09 13.76 -37.63
N GLN A 255 -5.78 13.60 -37.73
CA GLN A 255 -5.07 12.37 -37.40
C GLN A 255 -3.78 12.70 -36.66
N LEU A 256 -3.46 11.91 -35.63
CA LEU A 256 -2.18 11.94 -34.95
C LEU A 256 -1.32 10.80 -35.47
N ARG A 257 -0.06 11.10 -35.79
CA ARG A 257 0.93 10.10 -36.22
C ARG A 257 2.23 10.32 -35.49
N LEU A 258 2.85 9.22 -35.05
CA LEU A 258 4.21 9.29 -34.55
C LEU A 258 5.17 9.54 -35.73
N LYS A 259 6.08 10.50 -35.56
CA LYS A 259 7.08 10.81 -36.59
C LYS A 259 8.10 9.68 -36.70
N ALA A 260 8.61 9.42 -37.91
CA ALA A 260 9.73 8.50 -38.09
C ALA A 260 11.01 8.99 -37.37
N SER A 261 11.14 10.31 -37.17
CA SER A 261 12.24 10.99 -36.48
C SER A 261 12.02 11.20 -34.97
N GLN A 262 10.95 10.61 -34.41
CA GLN A 262 10.63 10.72 -32.98
C GLN A 262 11.80 10.30 -32.08
N GLN A 263 11.86 10.84 -30.88
CA GLN A 263 12.93 10.64 -29.89
C GLN A 263 12.46 9.95 -28.60
N LEU A 264 11.24 9.41 -28.58
CA LEU A 264 10.70 8.65 -27.46
C LEU A 264 11.54 7.39 -27.20
N PRO A 265 12.10 7.24 -25.99
CA PRO A 265 12.91 6.07 -25.67
C PRO A 265 12.04 4.83 -25.50
N ARG A 266 12.66 3.67 -25.64
CA ARG A 266 12.07 2.41 -25.18
C ARG A 266 12.13 2.33 -23.64
N PRO A 267 11.28 1.53 -22.98
CA PRO A 267 11.39 1.29 -21.55
C PRO A 267 12.79 0.86 -21.13
N ALA A 268 13.21 1.34 -19.96
CA ALA A 268 14.44 0.89 -19.32
C ALA A 268 14.42 -0.64 -19.18
N LEU A 269 15.61 -1.26 -19.15
CA LEU A 269 15.68 -2.66 -18.78
C LEU A 269 15.14 -2.82 -17.36
N GLN A 270 14.38 -3.87 -17.15
CA GLN A 270 13.90 -4.22 -15.82
C GLN A 270 14.82 -5.26 -15.22
N ARG A 271 15.01 -5.14 -13.90
CA ARG A 271 15.59 -6.17 -13.06
C ARG A 271 14.59 -6.50 -11.97
N TRP A 272 14.35 -7.78 -11.77
CA TRP A 272 13.47 -8.26 -10.72
C TRP A 272 14.27 -9.05 -9.69
N TYR A 273 13.98 -8.85 -8.42
CA TYR A 273 14.43 -9.75 -7.36
C TYR A 273 13.73 -11.09 -7.51
N VAL A 274 14.45 -12.19 -7.26
CA VAL A 274 13.83 -13.50 -7.10
C VAL A 274 13.76 -13.86 -5.62
N GLY A 275 12.54 -13.86 -5.08
CA GLY A 275 12.27 -14.32 -3.73
C GLY A 275 12.31 -15.85 -3.67
N LEU A 276 13.07 -16.39 -2.72
CA LEU A 276 13.01 -17.79 -2.35
C LEU A 276 12.14 -17.93 -1.12
N ARG A 277 11.44 -19.06 -1.00
CA ARG A 277 10.79 -19.37 0.26
C ARG A 277 11.84 -19.65 1.30
N GLU A 278 11.77 -18.92 2.40
CA GLU A 278 12.42 -19.30 3.63
C GLU A 278 11.97 -20.74 3.94
N PRO A 279 12.89 -21.71 4.09
CA PRO A 279 12.51 -22.93 4.77
C PRO A 279 12.02 -22.49 6.15
N ASP A 280 10.77 -22.83 6.51
CA ASP A 280 10.24 -22.68 7.88
C ASP A 280 11.07 -23.61 8.78
N LEU A 281 12.32 -23.23 9.04
CA LEU A 281 13.16 -23.75 10.09
C LEU A 281 12.58 -23.11 11.34
N GLY A 282 11.46 -23.65 11.82
CA GLY A 282 10.97 -23.35 13.16
C GLY A 282 12.16 -23.31 14.12
N ARG A 283 12.20 -22.31 15.01
CA ARG A 283 13.35 -22.07 15.90
C ARG A 283 13.92 -23.39 16.39
N GLN A 284 15.19 -23.65 16.06
CA GLN A 284 15.96 -24.75 16.65
C GLN A 284 15.79 -24.68 18.18
N PRO A 285 15.66 -25.83 18.87
CA PRO A 285 15.70 -25.86 20.32
C PRO A 285 16.91 -25.08 20.82
N ARG A 286 16.65 -24.06 21.65
CA ARG A 286 17.73 -23.31 22.28
C ARG A 286 18.38 -24.23 23.31
N THR A 287 19.67 -24.49 23.16
CA THR A 287 20.48 -24.91 24.32
C THR A 287 20.86 -23.65 25.12
N PRO A 288 21.14 -23.75 26.42
CA PRO A 288 21.59 -22.62 27.23
C PRO A 288 22.81 -21.88 26.65
N GLU A 289 23.67 -22.58 25.89
CA GLU A 289 24.85 -21.99 25.25
C GLU A 289 24.53 -21.13 24.00
N ALA A 290 23.32 -21.24 23.43
CA ALA A 290 22.93 -20.58 22.18
C ALA A 290 22.34 -19.16 22.36
N ILE A 291 22.48 -18.57 23.55
CA ILE A 291 21.89 -17.25 23.90
C ILE A 291 22.65 -16.07 23.26
N GLY A 292 23.87 -16.27 22.77
CA GLY A 292 24.62 -15.27 22.02
C GLY A 292 24.39 -15.41 20.51
N TYR A 293 23.59 -14.52 19.93
CA TYR A 293 23.42 -14.34 18.48
C TYR A 293 22.79 -15.51 17.71
N ALA A 294 21.47 -15.65 17.85
CA ALA A 294 20.65 -16.30 16.84
C ALA A 294 19.79 -15.21 16.17
N GLU A 295 20.39 -14.48 15.25
CA GLU A 295 19.61 -13.91 14.16
C GLU A 295 18.97 -15.10 13.43
N SER A 296 17.72 -14.93 12.96
CA SER A 296 17.19 -15.83 11.93
C SER A 296 18.29 -16.03 10.88
N PRO A 297 18.41 -17.18 10.18
CA PRO A 297 19.13 -17.14 8.93
C PRO A 297 18.40 -16.10 8.07
N SER A 298 18.86 -14.86 8.10
CA SER A 298 18.53 -13.91 7.07
C SER A 298 19.06 -14.63 5.85
N PHE A 299 18.15 -15.01 4.97
CA PHE A 299 18.51 -14.83 3.59
C PHE A 299 18.81 -13.33 3.53
N ASP A 300 20.10 -12.97 3.65
CA ASP A 300 20.60 -11.71 3.13
C ASP A 300 19.85 -11.56 1.81
N ASP A 301 19.12 -10.45 1.61
CA ASP A 301 18.51 -10.09 0.33
C ASP A 301 19.55 -10.39 -0.75
N SER A 302 19.47 -11.57 -1.39
CA SER A 302 20.69 -12.26 -1.82
C SER A 302 21.28 -11.68 -3.11
N GLY A 303 20.80 -10.49 -3.50
CA GLY A 303 21.01 -9.90 -4.81
C GLY A 303 20.59 -10.87 -5.92
N GLU A 304 19.73 -11.85 -5.62
CA GLU A 304 19.27 -12.79 -6.64
C GLU A 304 18.32 -12.05 -7.54
N THR A 305 18.70 -11.95 -8.81
CA THR A 305 17.96 -11.18 -9.78
C THR A 305 17.85 -11.90 -11.10
N ILE A 306 16.82 -11.51 -11.83
CA ILE A 306 16.64 -11.85 -13.23
C ILE A 306 16.39 -10.57 -14.02
N ASP A 307 16.80 -10.61 -15.27
CA ASP A 307 16.55 -9.55 -16.23
C ASP A 307 15.54 -10.10 -17.24
N PRO A 308 14.22 -9.83 -17.08
CA PRO A 308 13.22 -10.26 -18.03
C PRO A 308 13.55 -9.77 -19.43
N GLN A 309 13.26 -10.59 -20.42
CA GLN A 309 13.41 -10.22 -21.82
C GLN A 309 12.35 -9.17 -22.17
N PRO A 310 12.75 -7.95 -22.54
CA PRO A 310 11.80 -6.92 -22.92
C PRO A 310 11.14 -7.25 -24.25
N GLU A 311 9.93 -6.72 -24.46
CA GLU A 311 9.19 -6.90 -25.71
C GLU A 311 9.97 -6.37 -26.94
N ALA A 312 9.77 -7.04 -28.08
CA ALA A 312 10.40 -6.67 -29.33
C ALA A 312 9.67 -5.47 -29.97
N CYS A 313 10.24 -4.28 -29.82
CA CYS A 313 9.66 -3.03 -30.30
C CYS A 313 10.18 -2.64 -31.68
N ALA A 314 9.80 -3.39 -32.72
CA ALA A 314 10.27 -3.13 -34.10
C ALA A 314 9.95 -1.71 -34.61
N ALA A 315 8.88 -1.10 -34.11
CA ALA A 315 8.46 0.25 -34.48
C ALA A 315 9.22 1.38 -33.75
N ASN A 316 10.00 1.08 -32.69
CA ASN A 316 10.78 2.08 -31.96
C ASN A 316 12.29 1.78 -32.03
N PRO A 317 13.04 2.45 -32.92
CA PRO A 317 14.48 2.24 -33.06
C PRO A 317 15.32 2.93 -31.97
N ASN A 318 14.72 3.77 -31.13
CA ASN A 318 15.46 4.59 -30.18
C ASN A 318 16.11 3.78 -29.06
N PRO A 319 17.15 4.31 -28.40
CA PRO A 319 17.73 3.69 -27.22
C PRO A 319 16.69 3.52 -26.10
N ARG A 320 16.97 2.61 -25.17
CA ARG A 320 16.18 2.50 -23.93
C ARG A 320 16.45 3.71 -23.05
N LEU A 321 15.46 4.07 -22.24
CA LEU A 321 15.68 5.01 -21.16
C LEU A 321 16.78 4.44 -20.25
N ASN A 322 17.72 5.31 -19.84
CA ASN A 322 18.90 4.91 -19.07
C ASN A 322 19.81 3.87 -19.77
N ALA A 323 19.84 3.84 -21.10
CA ALA A 323 20.77 3.01 -21.85
C ALA A 323 22.23 3.20 -21.36
N GLY A 324 22.92 2.08 -21.14
CA GLY A 324 24.29 2.06 -20.60
C GLY A 324 24.39 2.10 -19.07
N LYS A 325 23.27 2.20 -18.35
CA LYS A 325 23.22 2.04 -16.90
C LYS A 325 22.68 0.65 -16.54
N ASP A 326 23.20 0.07 -15.46
CA ASP A 326 22.66 -1.18 -14.93
C ASP A 326 21.25 -0.94 -14.35
N PRO A 327 20.29 -1.83 -14.64
CA PRO A 327 18.94 -1.68 -14.10
C PRO A 327 18.93 -1.91 -12.60
N TYR A 328 18.26 -1.01 -11.87
CA TYR A 328 17.97 -1.22 -10.46
C TYR A 328 16.80 -2.21 -10.31
N PRO A 329 16.83 -3.11 -9.32
CA PRO A 329 15.70 -4.00 -9.07
C PRO A 329 14.42 -3.23 -8.68
N MET A 330 13.33 -3.40 -9.42
CA MET A 330 12.09 -2.62 -9.20
C MET A 330 10.90 -3.46 -8.71
N GLN A 331 11.00 -4.79 -8.76
CA GLN A 331 9.92 -5.70 -8.43
C GLN A 331 10.48 -7.02 -7.89
N THR A 332 9.69 -7.73 -7.09
CA THR A 332 9.99 -9.08 -6.60
C THR A 332 9.10 -10.11 -7.30
N LEU A 333 9.71 -11.20 -7.78
CA LEU A 333 9.05 -12.39 -8.32
C LEU A 333 9.43 -13.58 -7.43
N MET A 334 8.48 -14.42 -7.04
CA MET A 334 8.82 -15.64 -6.31
C MET A 334 9.37 -16.71 -7.25
N ALA A 335 10.31 -17.54 -6.80
CA ALA A 335 10.87 -18.60 -7.61
C ALA A 335 9.81 -19.61 -8.10
N GLU A 336 8.74 -19.84 -7.33
CA GLU A 336 7.63 -20.68 -7.79
C GLU A 336 6.86 -20.08 -8.97
N ASP A 337 6.70 -18.76 -9.03
CA ASP A 337 5.99 -18.10 -10.13
C ASP A 337 6.85 -18.16 -11.41
N LEU A 338 8.18 -18.12 -11.25
CA LEU A 338 9.13 -18.33 -12.34
C LEU A 338 9.13 -19.78 -12.85
N CYS A 339 9.19 -20.76 -11.94
CA CYS A 339 9.47 -22.16 -12.27
C CYS A 339 8.24 -23.03 -12.50
N LEU A 340 7.08 -22.67 -11.95
CA LEU A 340 5.83 -23.44 -12.09
C LEU A 340 4.91 -22.88 -13.19
N ASN A 341 5.50 -22.15 -14.15
CA ASN A 341 4.86 -21.66 -15.37
C ASN A 341 3.64 -20.77 -15.12
N ASP A 342 3.79 -19.70 -14.35
CA ASP A 342 2.93 -18.54 -14.60
C ASP A 342 3.40 -17.84 -15.86
N ASP A 343 2.46 -17.45 -16.72
CA ASP A 343 2.70 -16.66 -17.91
C ASP A 343 3.10 -15.23 -17.50
N GLN A 344 4.32 -15.08 -16.99
CA GLN A 344 4.91 -13.80 -16.63
C GLN A 344 5.54 -13.17 -17.88
N PRO A 345 5.12 -11.95 -18.26
CA PRO A 345 5.68 -11.24 -19.41
C PRO A 345 7.20 -11.12 -19.33
N GLY A 346 7.88 -11.40 -20.44
CA GLY A 346 9.34 -11.30 -20.54
C GLY A 346 10.13 -12.48 -19.96
N ILE A 347 9.49 -13.47 -19.34
CA ILE A 347 10.17 -14.68 -18.89
C ILE A 347 10.26 -15.69 -20.04
N SER A 348 11.46 -15.87 -20.60
CA SER A 348 11.68 -16.80 -21.71
C SER A 348 11.81 -18.27 -21.23
N ALA A 349 11.50 -19.22 -22.12
CA ALA A 349 11.70 -20.65 -21.85
C ALA A 349 13.18 -20.97 -21.53
N ALA A 350 14.12 -20.28 -22.17
CA ALA A 350 15.55 -20.44 -21.91
C ALA A 350 15.93 -19.96 -20.50
N LEU A 351 15.39 -18.82 -20.05
CA LEU A 351 15.60 -18.33 -18.68
C LEU A 351 15.03 -19.32 -17.65
N ARG A 352 13.84 -19.86 -17.89
CA ARG A 352 13.25 -20.91 -17.04
C ARG A 352 14.14 -22.16 -17.00
N GLN A 353 14.58 -22.68 -18.13
CA GLN A 353 15.48 -23.84 -18.17
C GLN A 353 16.82 -23.61 -17.46
N GLN A 354 17.33 -22.38 -17.49
CA GLN A 354 18.56 -22.01 -16.79
C GLN A 354 18.37 -21.99 -15.26
N ARG A 355 17.23 -21.46 -14.80
CA ARG A 355 16.95 -21.21 -13.38
C ARG A 355 16.20 -22.34 -12.68
N CYS A 356 15.46 -23.18 -13.40
CA CYS A 356 14.59 -24.21 -12.83
C CYS A 356 15.14 -25.59 -13.21
N VAL A 357 15.70 -26.31 -12.23
CA VAL A 357 16.60 -27.45 -12.49
C VAL A 357 15.91 -28.81 -12.47
N LEU A 358 14.94 -28.98 -11.58
CA LEU A 358 14.19 -30.24 -11.46
C LEU A 358 12.80 -30.07 -12.09
N PRO A 359 12.29 -31.08 -12.82
CA PRO A 359 10.87 -31.10 -13.15
C PRO A 359 10.11 -31.05 -11.83
N ALA A 360 9.12 -30.17 -11.76
CA ALA A 360 8.29 -30.05 -10.57
C ALA A 360 7.64 -31.41 -10.27
N THR A 361 7.81 -31.90 -9.05
CA THR A 361 7.11 -33.10 -8.57
C THR A 361 5.93 -32.67 -7.73
N THR A 362 4.78 -33.30 -7.97
CA THR A 362 3.53 -32.97 -7.28
C THR A 362 3.06 -34.17 -6.48
N GLN A 363 2.85 -33.96 -5.18
CA GLN A 363 2.26 -34.93 -4.26
C GLN A 363 0.92 -34.40 -3.75
N VAL A 364 -0.13 -35.21 -3.87
CA VAL A 364 -1.42 -34.87 -3.25
C VAL A 364 -1.35 -35.15 -1.75
N ILE A 365 -1.60 -34.13 -0.94
CA ILE A 365 -1.59 -34.18 0.53
C ILE A 365 -2.95 -34.63 1.06
N THR A 366 -4.01 -34.01 0.56
CA THR A 366 -5.39 -34.34 0.90
C THR A 366 -6.33 -33.99 -0.25
N ARG A 367 -7.50 -34.64 -0.28
CA ARG A 367 -8.52 -34.45 -1.31
C ARG A 367 -9.86 -34.10 -0.67
N GLY A 368 -10.48 -33.04 -1.16
CA GLY A 368 -11.91 -32.80 -1.03
C GLY A 368 -12.68 -33.45 -2.18
N GLN A 369 -13.98 -33.19 -2.26
CA GLN A 369 -14.81 -33.75 -3.33
C GLN A 369 -14.51 -33.15 -4.71
N GLN A 370 -14.19 -31.85 -4.76
CA GLN A 370 -13.97 -31.08 -6.00
C GLN A 370 -12.60 -30.42 -6.07
N TRP A 371 -11.75 -30.64 -5.07
CA TRP A 371 -10.44 -30.00 -4.95
C TRP A 371 -9.41 -30.95 -4.38
N GLN A 372 -8.13 -30.70 -4.66
CA GLN A 372 -7.01 -31.39 -4.01
C GLN A 372 -5.95 -30.39 -3.56
N LEU A 373 -5.41 -30.61 -2.37
CA LEU A 373 -4.28 -29.84 -1.86
C LEU A 373 -3.00 -30.61 -2.19
N GLU A 374 -2.06 -29.92 -2.84
CA GLU A 374 -0.85 -30.49 -3.40
C GLU A 374 0.38 -29.84 -2.76
N GLU A 375 1.38 -30.67 -2.46
CA GLU A 375 2.76 -30.25 -2.25
C GLU A 375 3.48 -30.33 -3.60
N VAL A 376 4.10 -29.22 -4.01
CA VAL A 376 4.93 -29.17 -5.21
C VAL A 376 6.36 -28.91 -4.79
N ARG A 377 7.28 -29.74 -5.27
CA ARG A 377 8.72 -29.57 -5.06
C ARG A 377 9.40 -29.28 -6.38
N PHE A 378 10.26 -28.28 -6.39
CA PHE A 378 11.10 -27.94 -7.53
C PHE A 378 12.47 -27.47 -7.02
N ALA A 379 13.44 -27.30 -7.91
CA ALA A 379 14.73 -26.74 -7.54
C ALA A 379 15.03 -25.48 -8.34
N TYR A 380 15.44 -24.44 -7.62
CA TYR A 380 15.86 -23.18 -8.18
C TYR A 380 17.39 -23.07 -8.18
N ARG A 381 18.00 -22.61 -9.27
CA ARG A 381 19.43 -22.38 -9.41
C ARG A 381 19.73 -20.88 -9.28
N PRO A 382 20.43 -20.46 -8.21
CA PRO A 382 20.86 -19.06 -8.04
C PRO A 382 21.79 -18.58 -9.17
N GLN A 383 21.78 -17.28 -9.43
CA GLN A 383 22.58 -16.62 -10.47
C GLN A 383 24.08 -16.81 -10.30
N LYS A 384 24.57 -16.76 -9.06
CA LYS A 384 26.00 -16.83 -8.73
C LYS A 384 26.60 -18.25 -8.79
N GLY A 385 25.93 -19.19 -9.46
CA GLY A 385 26.47 -20.54 -9.69
C GLY A 385 26.41 -21.46 -8.46
N GLY A 386 25.51 -21.16 -7.50
CA GLY A 386 25.28 -22.01 -6.32
C GLY A 386 24.62 -23.35 -6.67
N ALA A 387 24.67 -24.28 -5.70
CA ALA A 387 23.92 -25.53 -5.80
C ALA A 387 22.41 -25.23 -5.92
N PRO A 388 21.65 -26.02 -6.71
CA PRO A 388 20.20 -25.87 -6.76
C PRO A 388 19.58 -25.99 -5.36
N ILE A 389 18.70 -25.05 -5.03
CA ILE A 389 17.98 -24.98 -3.77
C ILE A 389 16.61 -25.61 -3.99
N GLU A 390 16.30 -26.69 -3.27
CA GLU A 390 14.96 -27.28 -3.27
C GLU A 390 13.97 -26.28 -2.65
N GLN A 391 12.86 -26.10 -3.33
CA GLN A 391 11.75 -25.26 -2.92
C GLN A 391 10.52 -26.15 -2.77
N ARG A 392 9.80 -25.96 -1.68
CA ARG A 392 8.55 -26.66 -1.38
C ARG A 392 7.43 -25.65 -1.28
N VAL A 393 6.41 -25.82 -2.11
CA VAL A 393 5.24 -24.94 -2.14
C VAL A 393 3.95 -25.74 -2.08
N TYR A 394 2.90 -25.08 -1.62
CA TYR A 394 1.58 -25.67 -1.51
C TYR A 394 0.62 -24.99 -2.48
N GLN A 395 -0.24 -25.78 -3.12
CA GLN A 395 -1.24 -25.28 -4.06
C GLN A 395 -2.55 -26.06 -3.95
N ILE A 396 -3.65 -25.40 -4.25
CA ILE A 396 -4.98 -26.00 -4.29
C ILE A 396 -5.39 -26.14 -5.76
N ARG A 397 -5.68 -27.36 -6.20
CA ARG A 397 -6.19 -27.64 -7.55
C ARG A 397 -7.70 -27.86 -7.54
N GLU A 398 -8.41 -27.18 -8.44
CA GLU A 398 -9.85 -27.29 -8.70
C GLU A 398 -10.08 -27.55 -10.19
N GLY A 399 -10.17 -28.83 -10.59
CA GLY A 399 -10.13 -29.22 -12.01
C GLY A 399 -8.79 -28.81 -12.66
N ASP A 400 -8.86 -27.99 -13.71
CA ASP A 400 -7.67 -27.48 -14.41
C ASP A 400 -7.07 -26.22 -13.74
N LYS A 401 -7.78 -25.62 -12.78
CA LYS A 401 -7.31 -24.41 -12.09
C LYS A 401 -6.39 -24.76 -10.93
N VAL A 402 -5.31 -24.00 -10.79
CA VAL A 402 -4.34 -24.13 -9.70
C VAL A 402 -4.23 -22.80 -8.97
N HIS A 403 -4.38 -22.84 -7.64
CA HIS A 403 -4.30 -21.69 -6.75
C HIS A 403 -3.10 -21.84 -5.83
N ARG A 404 -2.07 -21.01 -6.03
CA ARG A 404 -0.87 -20.91 -5.16
C ARG A 404 -0.96 -19.79 -4.11
N ALA A 405 -2.00 -18.98 -4.21
CA ALA A 405 -2.39 -17.99 -3.22
C ALA A 405 -3.89 -18.14 -2.88
N ILE A 406 -4.26 -17.65 -1.71
CA ILE A 406 -5.65 -17.53 -1.23
C ILE A 406 -5.88 -16.09 -0.78
N ALA A 407 -7.11 -15.60 -0.94
CA ALA A 407 -7.46 -14.27 -0.45
C ALA A 407 -7.41 -14.24 1.09
N GLY A 408 -6.68 -13.27 1.62
CA GLY A 408 -6.65 -12.92 3.04
C GLY A 408 -7.93 -12.23 3.50
N GLN A 409 -7.99 -11.93 4.80
CA GLN A 409 -9.15 -11.25 5.39
C GLN A 409 -9.42 -9.89 4.73
N TYR A 410 -8.39 -9.20 4.25
CA TYR A 410 -8.48 -7.88 3.63
C TYR A 410 -8.41 -7.92 2.09
N GLY A 411 -8.44 -9.12 1.49
CA GLY A 411 -8.49 -9.32 0.04
C GLY A 411 -7.12 -9.39 -0.64
N GLU A 412 -6.02 -9.43 0.11
CA GLU A 412 -4.67 -9.63 -0.38
C GLU A 412 -4.41 -11.10 -0.78
N ASP A 413 -3.45 -11.34 -1.68
CA ASP A 413 -3.07 -12.69 -2.08
C ASP A 413 -2.04 -13.29 -1.09
N LEU A 414 -2.49 -14.20 -0.23
CA LEU A 414 -1.67 -14.89 0.75
C LEU A 414 -1.13 -16.21 0.20
N ARG A 415 0.19 -16.40 0.29
CA ARG A 415 0.85 -17.64 -0.14
C ARG A 415 0.74 -18.71 0.94
N LEU A 416 0.39 -19.94 0.56
CA LEU A 416 0.26 -21.08 1.49
C LEU A 416 1.66 -21.53 1.93
N LEU A 417 2.07 -21.28 3.17
CA LEU A 417 3.41 -21.61 3.66
C LEU A 417 3.50 -22.95 4.37
N GLU A 418 2.53 -23.27 5.20
CA GLU A 418 2.47 -24.55 5.89
C GLU A 418 1.05 -25.10 5.82
N VAL A 419 0.95 -26.38 5.55
CA VAL A 419 -0.33 -27.08 5.51
C VAL A 419 -0.27 -28.36 6.31
N LEU A 420 -1.32 -28.63 7.07
CA LEU A 420 -1.48 -29.86 7.82
C LEU A 420 -2.80 -30.53 7.42
N PRO A 421 -2.79 -31.71 6.78
CA PRO A 421 -4.01 -32.46 6.55
C PRO A 421 -4.58 -32.93 7.88
N ILE A 422 -5.89 -32.76 8.04
CA ILE A 422 -6.64 -33.25 9.21
C ILE A 422 -7.77 -34.18 8.76
N SER A 423 -8.32 -34.92 9.72
CA SER A 423 -9.36 -35.92 9.48
C SER A 423 -10.56 -35.39 8.68
N GLY A 424 -11.10 -36.21 7.76
CA GLY A 424 -12.30 -35.92 7.00
C GLY A 424 -12.10 -35.11 5.70
N GLY A 425 -10.91 -35.20 5.08
CA GLY A 425 -10.63 -34.51 3.81
C GLY A 425 -10.48 -33.00 3.98
N GLN A 426 -9.95 -32.57 5.13
CA GLN A 426 -9.76 -31.16 5.47
C GLN A 426 -8.27 -30.88 5.65
N ALA A 427 -7.90 -29.60 5.72
CA ALA A 427 -6.56 -29.18 6.07
C ALA A 427 -6.57 -27.87 6.85
N LEU A 428 -5.57 -27.70 7.70
CA LEU A 428 -5.20 -26.40 8.27
C LEU A 428 -4.12 -25.78 7.39
N ILE A 429 -4.19 -24.47 7.20
CA ILE A 429 -3.28 -23.71 6.35
C ILE A 429 -2.80 -22.50 7.13
N LYS A 430 -1.47 -22.33 7.24
CA LYS A 430 -0.87 -21.03 7.52
C LYS A 430 -0.48 -20.40 6.20
N ALA A 431 -1.14 -19.31 5.84
CA ALA A 431 -0.80 -18.51 4.68
C ALA A 431 -0.18 -17.17 5.12
N ARG A 432 0.66 -16.57 4.27
CA ARG A 432 1.41 -15.36 4.60
C ARG A 432 1.30 -14.31 3.51
N GLY A 433 1.15 -13.06 3.95
CA GLY A 433 1.33 -11.83 3.19
C GLY A 433 2.47 -10.99 3.76
N GLU A 434 2.42 -9.67 3.64
CA GLU A 434 3.42 -8.78 4.23
C GLU A 434 3.14 -8.56 5.74
N GLY A 435 3.84 -9.30 6.62
CA GLY A 435 3.96 -8.97 8.05
C GLY A 435 3.35 -9.95 9.07
N ALA A 436 2.38 -10.80 8.69
CA ALA A 436 1.78 -11.80 9.57
C ALA A 436 1.39 -13.09 8.83
N TYR A 437 1.14 -14.16 9.59
CA TYR A 437 0.45 -15.34 9.07
C TYR A 437 -1.06 -15.19 9.30
N GLU A 438 -1.87 -15.71 8.39
CA GLU A 438 -3.28 -15.97 8.61
C GLU A 438 -3.52 -17.48 8.61
N LEU A 439 -4.32 -17.91 9.58
CA LEU A 439 -4.67 -19.30 9.80
C LEU A 439 -6.04 -19.59 9.18
N PHE A 440 -6.11 -20.63 8.37
CA PHE A 440 -7.33 -21.07 7.72
C PHE A 440 -7.60 -22.55 7.91
N ARG A 441 -8.87 -22.91 7.82
CA ARG A 441 -9.33 -24.28 7.60
C ARG A 441 -9.88 -24.43 6.19
N LEU A 442 -9.33 -25.39 5.45
CA LEU A 442 -9.79 -25.81 4.13
C LEU A 442 -10.65 -27.07 4.26
N TYR A 443 -11.87 -27.04 3.72
CA TYR A 443 -12.80 -28.17 3.75
C TYR A 443 -13.77 -28.16 2.56
N SER A 444 -14.59 -29.21 2.42
CA SER A 444 -15.75 -29.23 1.49
C SER A 444 -17.05 -28.94 2.24
N ASP A 445 -17.89 -28.06 1.71
CA ASP A 445 -19.27 -27.92 2.20
C ASP A 445 -20.15 -29.12 1.82
N ALA A 446 -21.43 -29.08 2.22
CA ALA A 446 -22.39 -30.14 1.94
C ALA A 446 -22.60 -30.41 0.43
N ALA A 447 -22.32 -29.44 -0.44
CA ALA A 447 -22.40 -29.58 -1.90
C ALA A 447 -21.06 -30.03 -2.53
N GLY A 448 -20.04 -30.31 -1.71
CA GLY A 448 -18.72 -30.71 -2.15
C GLY A 448 -17.79 -29.55 -2.54
N LYS A 449 -18.30 -28.31 -2.51
CA LYS A 449 -17.55 -27.12 -2.91
C LYS A 449 -16.49 -26.79 -1.86
N ARG A 450 -15.32 -26.37 -2.32
CA ARG A 450 -14.25 -25.87 -1.45
C ARG A 450 -14.75 -24.70 -0.60
N ARG A 451 -14.43 -24.75 0.69
CA ARG A 451 -14.57 -23.66 1.65
C ARG A 451 -13.24 -23.40 2.33
N LEU A 452 -12.97 -22.12 2.53
CA LEU A 452 -11.85 -21.63 3.29
C LEU A 452 -12.43 -20.79 4.42
N GLU A 453 -12.29 -21.28 5.65
CA GLU A 453 -12.72 -20.61 6.87
C GLU A 453 -11.50 -19.92 7.48
N TYR A 454 -11.52 -18.59 7.55
CA TYR A 454 -10.53 -17.83 8.32
C TYR A 454 -10.72 -18.15 9.80
N LEU A 455 -9.64 -18.48 10.47
CA LEU A 455 -9.63 -18.76 11.90
C LEU A 455 -9.07 -17.56 12.66
N GLU A 456 -7.84 -17.14 12.34
CA GLU A 456 -7.16 -16.10 13.13
C GLU A 456 -5.87 -15.59 12.47
N THR A 457 -5.41 -14.41 12.89
CA THR A 457 -4.11 -13.84 12.51
C THR A 457 -3.04 -14.20 13.55
N VAL A 458 -1.89 -14.67 13.08
CA VAL A 458 -0.76 -15.12 13.92
C VAL A 458 0.47 -14.27 13.63
N ALA A 459 1.07 -13.72 14.67
CA ALA A 459 2.32 -12.96 14.57
C ALA A 459 3.48 -13.82 14.02
N TYR A 460 4.26 -13.25 13.12
CA TYR A 460 5.49 -13.85 12.60
C TYR A 460 6.68 -13.61 13.58
N PRO A 461 7.57 -14.60 13.82
CA PRO A 461 7.51 -15.99 13.35
C PRO A 461 6.57 -16.85 14.22
N ALA A 462 5.93 -17.85 13.59
CA ALA A 462 5.07 -18.81 14.27
C ALA A 462 5.73 -20.19 14.40
N THR A 463 5.41 -20.97 15.43
CA THR A 463 5.79 -22.38 15.51
C THR A 463 5.12 -23.19 14.40
N PRO A 464 5.67 -24.34 13.97
CA PRO A 464 4.95 -25.27 13.11
C PRO A 464 3.64 -25.76 13.74
N PHE A 465 2.74 -26.32 12.92
CA PHE A 465 1.60 -27.08 13.42
C PHE A 465 2.10 -28.32 14.14
N ASP A 466 1.69 -28.47 15.40
CA ASP A 466 2.00 -29.63 16.20
C ASP A 466 0.80 -30.58 16.28
N ALA A 467 0.90 -31.68 15.54
CA ALA A 467 -0.08 -32.77 15.53
C ALA A 467 0.43 -34.01 16.29
N SER A 468 1.36 -33.84 17.23
CA SER A 468 1.95 -34.97 17.99
C SER A 468 0.94 -35.71 18.88
N LYS A 469 -0.23 -35.10 19.14
CA LYS A 469 -1.34 -35.72 19.87
C LYS A 469 -2.47 -36.05 18.88
N PRO A 470 -2.85 -37.34 18.70
CA PRO A 470 -3.91 -37.72 17.76
C PRO A 470 -5.22 -36.97 17.99
N GLY A 471 -5.80 -36.42 16.91
CA GLY A 471 -7.06 -35.69 16.92
C GLY A 471 -6.96 -34.22 17.38
N TRP A 472 -5.74 -33.74 17.67
CA TRP A 472 -5.47 -32.38 18.14
C TRP A 472 -4.31 -31.76 17.37
N VAL A 473 -4.43 -30.47 17.07
CA VAL A 473 -3.37 -29.66 16.47
C VAL A 473 -3.16 -28.44 17.33
N TYR A 474 -1.92 -28.19 17.73
CA TYR A 474 -1.56 -27.07 18.58
C TYR A 474 -0.58 -26.13 17.87
N LEU A 475 -0.82 -24.83 18.00
CA LEU A 475 0.07 -23.78 17.53
C LEU A 475 0.60 -23.01 18.73
N ARG A 476 1.68 -23.53 19.34
CA ARG A 476 2.16 -23.08 20.65
C ARG A 476 2.51 -21.60 20.72
N SER A 477 3.24 -21.06 19.76
CA SER A 477 3.64 -19.64 19.80
C SER A 477 2.46 -18.67 19.78
N ALA A 478 1.34 -19.10 19.19
CA ALA A 478 0.12 -18.33 19.07
C ALA A 478 -0.88 -18.65 20.20
N GLY A 479 -0.75 -19.85 20.79
CA GLY A 479 -1.64 -20.34 21.84
C GLY A 479 -3.00 -20.79 21.32
N TYR A 480 -3.05 -21.33 20.10
CA TYR A 480 -4.29 -21.84 19.49
C TYR A 480 -4.29 -23.36 19.48
N LEU A 481 -5.41 -23.96 19.90
CA LEU A 481 -5.66 -25.39 19.89
C LEU A 481 -6.83 -25.71 18.98
N MET A 482 -6.66 -26.70 18.11
CA MET A 482 -7.67 -27.19 17.19
C MET A 482 -7.96 -28.66 17.47
N LYS A 483 -9.24 -29.02 17.53
CA LYS A 483 -9.71 -30.41 17.53
C LYS A 483 -10.06 -30.80 16.10
N GLU A 484 -9.64 -31.97 15.65
CA GLU A 484 -9.90 -32.39 14.27
C GLU A 484 -11.36 -32.79 14.04
N GLN A 485 -11.97 -33.54 14.96
CA GLN A 485 -13.32 -34.11 14.81
C GLN A 485 -14.12 -34.18 16.13
N PRO A 486 -15.33 -33.59 16.20
CA PRO A 486 -15.79 -32.53 15.28
C PRO A 486 -14.79 -31.36 15.34
N PHE A 487 -14.68 -30.62 14.22
CA PHE A 487 -13.73 -29.50 14.18
C PHE A 487 -14.07 -28.48 15.27
N GLY A 488 -13.06 -28.06 16.02
CA GLY A 488 -13.19 -27.01 17.01
C GLY A 488 -11.91 -26.20 17.09
N PHE A 489 -12.03 -24.90 17.32
CA PHE A 489 -10.92 -23.96 17.44
C PHE A 489 -11.06 -23.19 18.76
N GLN A 490 -9.99 -23.10 19.54
CA GLN A 490 -9.96 -22.39 20.81
C GLN A 490 -8.60 -21.73 21.06
N ARG A 491 -8.61 -20.48 21.53
CA ARG A 491 -7.42 -19.85 22.14
C ARG A 491 -7.23 -20.37 23.56
N VAL A 492 -6.12 -21.08 23.77
CA VAL A 492 -5.75 -21.71 25.06
C VAL A 492 -4.49 -21.12 25.67
N GLY A 493 -3.78 -20.26 24.93
CA GLY A 493 -2.51 -19.68 25.36
C GLY A 493 -1.32 -20.62 25.15
N LYS A 494 -0.11 -20.11 25.43
CA LYS A 494 1.18 -20.80 25.19
C LYS A 494 1.48 -21.93 26.18
N GLY A 495 0.72 -21.98 27.26
CA GLY A 495 0.93 -22.86 28.41
C GLY A 495 0.24 -24.22 28.34
N LEU A 496 -0.25 -24.66 27.18
CA LEU A 496 -0.88 -25.98 27.09
C LEU A 496 0.16 -27.08 27.29
N LEU A 497 -0.10 -27.95 28.27
CA LEU A 497 0.77 -29.06 28.65
C LEU A 497 0.29 -30.39 28.06
N ASP A 498 -1.00 -30.70 28.16
CA ASP A 498 -1.57 -31.96 27.68
C ASP A 498 -3.07 -31.79 27.40
N VAL A 499 -3.60 -32.73 26.62
CA VAL A 499 -5.03 -32.87 26.36
C VAL A 499 -5.46 -34.31 26.69
N ARG A 500 -6.46 -34.44 27.57
CA ARG A 500 -6.98 -35.72 28.08
C ARG A 500 -8.49 -35.81 27.83
N GLY A 501 -8.85 -36.47 26.73
CA GLY A 501 -10.25 -36.47 26.27
C GLY A 501 -10.65 -35.06 25.82
N ASN A 502 -11.56 -34.42 26.56
CA ASN A 502 -11.92 -33.02 26.36
C ASN A 502 -11.37 -32.11 27.48
N GLU A 503 -10.48 -32.59 28.36
CA GLU A 503 -9.84 -31.75 29.38
C GLU A 503 -8.47 -31.26 28.88
N LEU A 504 -8.19 -30.00 29.15
CA LEU A 504 -6.96 -29.28 28.85
C LEU A 504 -6.18 -29.10 30.15
N LEU A 505 -4.92 -29.50 30.16
CA LEU A 505 -4.00 -29.21 31.26
C LEU A 505 -3.12 -28.04 30.84
N LEU A 506 -3.22 -26.94 31.56
CA LEU A 506 -2.57 -25.67 31.26
C LEU A 506 -1.62 -25.30 32.39
N GLN A 507 -0.56 -24.59 32.06
CA GLN A 507 0.28 -23.88 33.00
C GLN A 507 0.27 -22.38 32.74
N TYR A 508 0.36 -21.59 33.79
CA TYR A 508 0.71 -20.19 33.70
C TYR A 508 1.51 -19.79 34.95
N GLN A 509 2.26 -18.70 34.81
CA GLN A 509 2.92 -18.06 35.94
C GLN A 509 1.98 -16.97 36.48
N ASN A 510 1.78 -16.93 37.80
CA ASN A 510 1.09 -15.81 38.42
C ASN A 510 2.03 -14.61 38.42
N ASP A 511 1.66 -13.50 37.78
CA ASP A 511 2.56 -12.34 37.64
C ASP A 511 2.86 -11.64 38.98
N ASP A 512 1.96 -11.73 39.97
CA ASP A 512 2.12 -11.07 41.28
C ASP A 512 2.98 -11.89 42.24
N THR A 513 2.81 -13.22 42.24
CA THR A 513 3.50 -14.11 43.19
C THR A 513 4.64 -14.90 42.55
N GLU A 514 4.75 -14.83 41.23
CA GLU A 514 5.60 -15.66 40.38
C GLU A 514 5.36 -17.18 40.52
N ASP A 515 4.28 -17.61 41.14
CA ASP A 515 4.02 -19.03 41.36
C ASP A 515 3.70 -19.74 40.03
N LEU A 516 4.12 -21.02 39.92
CA LEU A 516 3.67 -21.88 38.83
C LEU A 516 2.29 -22.40 39.17
N VAL A 517 1.31 -22.10 38.33
CA VAL A 517 -0.05 -22.60 38.48
C VAL A 517 -0.35 -23.58 37.35
N LEU A 518 -0.77 -24.79 37.73
CA LEU A 518 -1.31 -25.80 36.84
C LEU A 518 -2.81 -25.85 37.01
N ILE A 519 -3.55 -25.91 35.91
CA ILE A 519 -5.00 -25.89 35.93
C ILE A 519 -5.60 -26.83 34.89
N SER A 520 -6.70 -27.48 35.26
CA SER A 520 -7.51 -28.29 34.34
C SER A 520 -8.76 -27.54 33.92
N LEU A 521 -9.00 -27.44 32.61
CA LEU A 521 -10.17 -26.79 32.02
C LEU A 521 -10.77 -27.63 30.90
N PRO A 522 -12.10 -27.65 30.70
CA PRO A 522 -12.68 -28.31 29.55
C PRO A 522 -12.37 -27.54 28.25
N PHE A 523 -12.11 -28.27 27.17
CA PHE A 523 -12.07 -27.74 25.82
C PHE A 523 -13.46 -27.23 25.41
N ARG A 524 -13.50 -25.99 24.91
CA ARG A 524 -14.72 -25.31 24.49
C ARG A 524 -14.42 -24.50 23.23
N PRO A 525 -14.86 -24.94 22.03
CA PRO A 525 -14.77 -24.11 20.84
C PRO A 525 -15.62 -22.84 21.03
N GLU A 526 -15.11 -21.70 20.57
CA GLU A 526 -15.50 -20.30 20.91
C GLU A 526 -16.99 -19.89 21.06
N PRO A 527 -17.27 -18.70 21.65
CA PRO A 527 -16.37 -17.76 22.35
C PRO A 527 -16.55 -17.81 23.88
N GLN A 528 -15.48 -17.58 24.66
CA GLN A 528 -15.57 -17.43 26.12
C GLN A 528 -14.79 -16.21 26.63
N THR A 529 -15.22 -15.71 27.78
CA THR A 529 -14.62 -14.64 28.59
C THR A 529 -13.29 -15.11 29.21
N ASP A 530 -12.37 -14.16 29.48
CA ASP A 530 -11.05 -14.42 30.08
C ASP A 530 -11.08 -14.99 31.52
N ARG A 531 -12.27 -15.26 32.08
CA ARG A 531 -12.42 -15.71 33.47
C ARG A 531 -12.49 -17.23 33.55
N VAL A 532 -11.37 -17.80 33.98
CA VAL A 532 -11.31 -19.14 34.57
C VAL A 532 -12.26 -19.21 35.77
N ALA A 533 -13.09 -20.25 35.85
CA ALA A 533 -13.98 -20.44 36.99
C ALA A 533 -13.18 -20.70 38.29
N ASP A 534 -13.62 -20.11 39.40
CA ASP A 534 -12.92 -20.20 40.69
C ASP A 534 -12.78 -21.64 41.23
N ASP A 535 -13.64 -22.56 40.77
CA ASP A 535 -13.69 -23.97 41.18
C ASP A 535 -12.88 -24.91 40.26
N ALA A 536 -12.20 -24.40 39.23
CA ALA A 536 -11.38 -25.22 38.35
C ALA A 536 -10.24 -25.92 39.14
N PRO A 537 -10.02 -27.24 38.94
CA PRO A 537 -8.97 -27.96 39.65
C PRO A 537 -7.59 -27.36 39.35
N ARG A 538 -6.87 -27.01 40.41
CA ARG A 538 -5.60 -26.28 40.33
C ARG A 538 -4.56 -26.85 41.27
N TYR A 539 -3.30 -26.79 40.85
CA TYR A 539 -2.13 -27.01 41.68
C TYR A 539 -1.23 -25.78 41.58
N GLN A 540 -0.72 -25.30 42.72
CA GLN A 540 0.13 -24.12 42.78
C GLN A 540 1.45 -24.48 43.47
N LEU A 541 2.56 -24.28 42.77
CA LEU A 541 3.90 -24.42 43.30
C LEU A 541 4.49 -23.04 43.55
N SER A 542 4.81 -22.74 44.79
CA SER A 542 5.27 -21.40 45.14
C SER A 542 6.63 -21.07 44.53
N ALA A 543 6.82 -19.84 44.07
CA ALA A 543 8.13 -19.33 43.65
C ALA A 543 9.19 -19.44 44.76
N LYS A 544 8.78 -19.38 46.04
CA LYS A 544 9.68 -19.58 47.19
C LYS A 544 10.30 -20.98 47.25
N CYS A 545 9.69 -21.95 46.57
CA CYS A 545 10.17 -23.31 46.48
C CYS A 545 11.27 -23.50 45.43
N ARG A 546 11.66 -22.46 44.69
CA ARG A 546 12.81 -22.48 43.79
C ARG A 546 14.11 -22.60 44.57
N LEU A 547 15.09 -23.35 44.03
CA LEU A 547 16.46 -23.30 44.52
C LEU A 547 17.08 -21.94 44.17
N ASP A 548 17.85 -21.37 45.09
CA ASP A 548 18.38 -20.00 44.95
C ASP A 548 19.46 -19.88 43.86
N ASP A 549 19.99 -21.01 43.36
CA ASP A 549 21.02 -21.12 42.32
C ASP A 549 20.47 -21.47 40.93
N ASP A 550 19.14 -21.45 40.74
CA ASP A 550 18.50 -21.80 39.47
C ASP A 550 17.91 -20.56 38.78
N PRO A 551 18.70 -19.79 38.03
CA PRO A 551 18.23 -18.59 37.32
C PRO A 551 17.36 -18.92 36.09
N TYR A 552 17.11 -20.21 35.83
CA TYR A 552 16.50 -20.74 34.61
C TYR A 552 15.22 -21.53 34.91
N TRP A 553 14.49 -21.15 35.95
CA TRP A 553 13.27 -21.84 36.36
C TRP A 553 12.20 -21.83 35.24
N GLU A 554 12.23 -20.89 34.30
CA GLU A 554 11.39 -20.88 33.10
C GLU A 554 11.63 -22.08 32.16
N PHE A 555 12.76 -22.78 32.30
CA PHE A 555 13.03 -24.07 31.66
C PHE A 555 12.53 -25.26 32.48
N ALA A 556 12.02 -25.02 33.69
CA ALA A 556 11.29 -26.04 34.43
C ALA A 556 9.96 -26.35 33.76
N VAL A 557 9.40 -25.48 32.90
CA VAL A 557 8.24 -25.76 32.05
C VAL A 557 8.66 -26.05 30.60
N PRO A 558 7.83 -26.75 29.80
CA PRO A 558 8.17 -27.04 28.40
C PRO A 558 8.42 -25.75 27.60
N PRO A 559 9.48 -25.70 26.75
CA PRO A 559 9.79 -24.51 25.97
C PRO A 559 8.71 -24.21 24.91
N ILE A 560 8.69 -22.98 24.39
CA ILE A 560 7.68 -22.51 23.43
C ILE A 560 7.68 -23.27 22.08
N ASN A 561 8.70 -24.08 21.81
CA ASN A 561 8.79 -24.94 20.63
C ASN A 561 8.59 -26.44 20.95
N ALA A 562 8.32 -26.81 22.21
CA ALA A 562 7.98 -28.19 22.56
C ALA A 562 6.65 -28.59 21.92
N THR A 563 6.62 -29.82 21.40
CA THR A 563 5.37 -30.46 20.98
C THR A 563 4.47 -30.74 22.20
N LEU A 564 3.21 -31.03 21.93
CA LEU A 564 2.19 -31.37 22.90
C LEU A 564 2.50 -32.74 23.51
N ALA A 565 3.04 -33.67 22.73
CA ALA A 565 3.54 -34.94 23.26
C ALA A 565 4.73 -34.75 24.23
N GLU A 566 5.70 -33.88 23.91
CA GLU A 566 6.82 -33.58 24.80
C GLU A 566 6.36 -32.88 26.08
N SER A 567 5.44 -31.92 25.95
CA SER A 567 4.84 -31.23 27.09
C SER A 567 4.03 -32.18 27.99
N ALA A 568 3.30 -33.12 27.39
CA ALA A 568 2.54 -34.13 28.12
C ALA A 568 3.46 -35.13 28.84
N ALA A 569 4.56 -35.51 28.19
CA ALA A 569 5.59 -36.34 28.79
C ALA A 569 6.28 -35.61 29.96
N TRP A 570 6.59 -34.32 29.81
CA TRP A 570 7.07 -33.49 30.90
C TRP A 570 6.08 -33.49 32.07
N PHE A 571 4.82 -33.17 31.83
CA PHE A 571 3.79 -33.15 32.89
C PHE A 571 3.74 -34.50 33.62
N SER A 572 3.74 -35.60 32.87
CA SER A 572 3.63 -36.96 33.43
C SER A 572 4.86 -37.40 34.23
N ARG A 573 6.04 -36.80 34.00
CA ARG A 573 7.25 -37.04 34.83
C ARG A 573 7.21 -36.34 36.18
N HIS A 574 6.41 -35.28 36.32
CA HIS A 574 6.43 -34.40 37.49
C HIS A 574 5.12 -34.43 38.28
N PHE A 575 3.99 -34.71 37.63
CA PHE A 575 2.66 -34.61 38.21
C PHE A 575 1.82 -35.85 37.92
N ASP A 576 1.04 -36.26 38.92
CA ASP A 576 -0.07 -37.20 38.76
C ASP A 576 -1.36 -36.41 38.52
N TYR A 577 -2.26 -36.98 37.69
CA TYR A 577 -3.55 -36.36 37.42
C TYR A 577 -4.71 -37.36 37.45
N THR A 578 -5.73 -37.06 38.26
CA THR A 578 -6.99 -37.82 38.34
C THR A 578 -8.16 -36.97 37.86
N ASN A 579 -8.68 -37.27 36.67
CA ASN A 579 -9.77 -36.53 36.02
C ASN A 579 -10.98 -36.23 36.95
N GLY A 580 -11.48 -35.00 36.93
CA GLY A 580 -12.80 -34.63 37.48
C GLY A 580 -12.91 -34.39 39.00
N LYS A 581 -11.80 -34.18 39.72
CA LYS A 581 -11.82 -33.93 41.18
C LYS A 581 -11.11 -32.61 41.58
N PRO A 582 -11.56 -31.91 42.64
CA PRO A 582 -10.72 -30.96 43.39
C PRO A 582 -9.45 -31.71 43.85
N ASP A 583 -8.27 -31.08 43.76
CA ASP A 583 -6.95 -31.71 43.99
C ASP A 583 -6.55 -32.79 42.98
N SER A 584 -7.11 -32.75 41.79
CA SER A 584 -6.79 -33.72 40.73
C SER A 584 -5.35 -33.68 40.24
N ILE A 585 -4.62 -32.56 40.40
CA ILE A 585 -3.21 -32.42 40.00
C ILE A 585 -2.34 -32.48 41.26
N VAL A 586 -1.43 -33.44 41.33
CA VAL A 586 -0.53 -33.63 42.50
C VAL A 586 0.91 -33.76 42.03
N LEU A 587 1.84 -33.09 42.72
CA LEU A 587 3.27 -33.26 42.48
C LEU A 587 3.71 -34.66 42.91
N ARG A 588 4.37 -35.38 42.01
CA ARG A 588 4.85 -36.75 42.26
C ARG A 588 5.98 -36.76 43.27
N LYS A 589 6.09 -37.83 44.07
CA LYS A 589 7.21 -38.00 45.03
C LYS A 589 8.57 -38.16 44.34
N ASP A 590 8.57 -38.73 43.13
CA ASP A 590 9.76 -38.97 42.31
C ASP A 590 9.96 -37.89 41.22
N HIS A 591 9.37 -36.71 41.41
CA HIS A 591 9.52 -35.61 40.45
C HIS A 591 10.99 -35.24 40.24
N GLN A 592 11.32 -34.75 39.05
CA GLN A 592 12.68 -34.25 38.73
C GLN A 592 12.77 -32.71 38.77
N LEU A 593 11.77 -32.00 39.31
CA LEU A 593 11.83 -30.54 39.46
C LEU A 593 12.88 -30.15 40.50
N ARG A 594 13.65 -29.08 40.22
CA ARG A 594 14.63 -28.48 41.13
C ARG A 594 13.94 -27.58 42.16
N VAL A 595 13.28 -28.20 43.14
CA VAL A 595 12.59 -27.51 44.24
C VAL A 595 13.28 -27.71 45.59
N LYS A 596 13.14 -26.74 46.49
CA LYS A 596 13.64 -26.82 47.87
C LYS A 596 13.00 -28.01 48.62
N PRO A 597 13.74 -28.69 49.51
CA PRO A 597 13.18 -29.73 50.38
C PRO A 597 12.00 -29.19 51.21
N GLY A 598 10.91 -29.96 51.33
CA GLY A 598 9.72 -29.55 52.11
C GLY A 598 8.69 -28.71 51.35
N CYS A 599 8.82 -28.60 50.03
CA CYS A 599 7.84 -27.94 49.15
C CYS A 599 6.85 -28.90 48.46
N SER A 600 6.79 -30.15 48.92
CA SER A 600 5.80 -31.15 48.48
C SER A 600 4.51 -31.04 49.30
N PRO A 601 3.31 -31.28 48.74
CA PRO A 601 2.06 -31.22 49.50
C PRO A 601 1.99 -32.19 50.70
N ASP A 602 2.90 -33.17 50.79
CA ASP A 602 3.00 -34.11 51.92
C ASP A 602 3.77 -33.58 53.14
N SER A 603 4.40 -32.40 53.10
CA SER A 603 5.03 -31.81 54.29
C SER A 603 4.06 -30.91 55.05
N LYS A 604 3.17 -31.55 55.82
CA LYS A 604 2.68 -31.00 57.08
C LYS A 604 3.47 -31.58 58.24
#